data_AF-A0A965KYY5-F1
#
_entry.id   AF-A0A965KYY5-F1
#
_cell.length_a   1.000
_cell.length_b   1.000
_cell.length_c   1.000
_cell.angle_alpha   90.00
_cell.angle_beta   90.00
_cell.angle_gamma   90.00
#
_symmetry.space_group_name_H-M   'P 1'
#
loop_
_entity.id
_entity.type
_entity.pdbx_description
1 polymer ?
#
loop_
_entity_poly.entity_id
_entity_poly.type
_entity_poly.pdbx_seq_one_letter_code
_entity_poly.pdbx_strand_id
1 'polypeptide(L)'
;TLPCDDQISEEENLIGSARYYESRLSSHVLEQLLSATPVYKAGIDDFLLTALGLALYGWRRDYYGLRGTISSAPLLVDLEGHGRESDASHLDLTRTVGWFTSIYPVRIDFDEIDLDEALQGGASAGLALRAMKEELRRTSDRGLGYGILRWLNEETGRELSGLPQAQIVFNYLGRFEGSGEGNKKLDGWRLFETGLVGGEDDQARRRHHLIEVNAAIDGSGSLAINWGYHPQAHAQSALVDLASRFNEALETLARHCHEAPLRQKLTPSDFPLAKKAGLDQDLLDQLAGEPDFEDILPLTPLQQGLAYESWSQGEDRVADPYHVQIALELDGVLDIERLRAAFERVVSRHQILRLTLPLSTIERGVGLYRSLPIDWRVETSQGRGLEAILREDHAEVFDLGRGPLIRARVIKHDDVHHTLIISNHHVVLDGWSMPVLMSDLTALYRGDSLGAVIEWRDHLAWLFSREREQSLSYWRDHFSGFERSAALPLAKPQIPTVGMGEYIVTLPEDLTRNVEAFARHNGLTLSTVFEGAFMLLLAR
;
A
#
# COMPACT_ATOMS: atom_id res chain seq x y z
N THR A 1 4.84 -22.82 25.06
CA THR A 1 4.91 -24.23 24.65
C THR A 1 3.51 -24.75 24.40
N LEU A 2 3.35 -25.71 23.49
CA LEU A 2 2.06 -26.36 23.25
C LEU A 2 1.67 -27.25 24.45
N PRO A 3 0.37 -27.44 24.73
CA PRO A 3 -0.10 -28.48 25.64
C PRO A 3 0.41 -29.85 25.21
N CYS A 4 0.97 -30.64 26.13
CA CYS A 4 1.57 -31.94 25.83
C CYS A 4 1.24 -32.90 26.96
N ASP A 5 0.62 -34.03 26.65
CA ASP A 5 0.19 -35.02 27.64
C ASP A 5 1.39 -35.76 28.23
N ASP A 6 2.30 -36.24 27.37
CA ASP A 6 3.60 -36.78 27.76
C ASP A 6 4.73 -36.18 26.91
N GLN A 7 5.91 -35.99 27.51
CA GLN A 7 7.10 -35.58 26.75
C GLN A 7 7.65 -36.76 25.95
N ILE A 8 7.89 -36.55 24.66
CA ILE A 8 8.58 -37.50 23.79
C ILE A 8 9.92 -36.90 23.33
N SER A 9 10.92 -37.76 23.13
CA SER A 9 12.18 -37.33 22.52
C SER A 9 12.04 -37.15 21.01
N GLU A 10 12.94 -36.37 20.40
CA GLU A 10 13.01 -36.22 18.94
C GLU A 10 13.27 -37.56 18.22
N GLU A 11 13.86 -38.53 18.91
CA GLU A 11 14.15 -39.86 18.34
C GLU A 11 12.92 -40.76 18.28
N GLU A 12 11.93 -40.50 19.15
CA GLU A 12 10.67 -41.25 19.22
C GLU A 12 9.58 -40.68 18.31
N ASN A 13 9.72 -39.42 17.88
CA ASN A 13 8.78 -38.77 16.95
C ASN A 13 9.01 -39.25 15.51
N LEU A 14 8.53 -40.44 15.18
CA LEU A 14 8.72 -41.11 13.89
C LEU A 14 7.47 -41.02 13.01
N ILE A 15 7.65 -41.16 11.68
CA ILE A 15 6.51 -41.20 10.74
C ILE A 15 5.56 -42.36 11.08
N GLY A 16 6.08 -43.54 11.39
CA GLY A 16 5.23 -44.70 11.68
C GLY A 16 4.50 -44.67 13.02
N SER A 17 4.89 -43.78 13.93
CA SER A 17 4.16 -43.58 15.19
C SER A 17 3.05 -42.53 15.07
N ALA A 18 2.98 -41.78 13.97
CA ALA A 18 1.95 -40.76 13.76
C ALA A 18 0.53 -41.35 13.70
N ARG A 19 -0.43 -40.55 14.17
CA ARG A 19 -1.86 -40.76 13.97
C ARG A 19 -2.44 -39.53 13.29
N TYR A 20 -3.55 -39.74 12.60
CA TYR A 20 -4.20 -38.72 11.81
C TYR A 20 -5.65 -38.57 12.24
N TYR A 21 -6.09 -37.32 12.34
CA TYR A 21 -7.48 -36.96 12.51
C TYR A 21 -7.86 -36.00 11.39
N GLU A 22 -8.98 -36.25 10.71
CA GLU A 22 -9.50 -35.35 9.68
C GLU A 22 -10.68 -34.57 10.25
N SER A 23 -10.62 -33.24 10.18
CA SER A 23 -11.78 -32.36 10.37
C SER A 23 -12.14 -31.69 9.05
N ARG A 24 -13.38 -31.21 8.93
CA ARG A 24 -13.88 -30.55 7.72
C ARG A 24 -14.67 -29.30 8.08
N LEU A 25 -14.45 -28.24 7.31
CA LEU A 25 -15.31 -27.06 7.27
C LEU A 25 -16.25 -27.21 6.07
N SER A 26 -17.56 -27.08 6.30
CA SER A 26 -18.54 -27.23 5.22
C SER A 26 -18.32 -26.20 4.10
N SER A 27 -18.71 -26.56 2.87
CA SER A 27 -18.64 -25.65 1.72
C SER A 27 -19.36 -24.32 1.95
N HIS A 28 -20.51 -24.34 2.65
CA HIS A 28 -21.25 -23.12 3.00
C HIS A 28 -20.43 -22.16 3.88
N VAL A 29 -19.78 -22.68 4.91
CA VAL A 29 -18.94 -21.87 5.81
C VAL A 29 -17.67 -21.40 5.07
N LEU A 30 -17.08 -22.24 4.22
CA LEU A 30 -15.94 -21.83 3.41
C LEU A 30 -16.30 -20.69 2.44
N GLU A 31 -17.47 -20.71 1.82
CA GLU A 31 -17.97 -19.60 0.99
C GLU A 31 -18.14 -18.31 1.80
N GLN A 32 -18.63 -18.40 3.03
CA GLN A 32 -18.72 -17.26 3.95
C GLN A 32 -17.32 -16.72 4.29
N LEU A 33 -16.35 -17.61 4.56
CA LEU A 33 -14.96 -17.23 4.83
C LEU A 33 -14.31 -16.55 3.62
N LEU A 34 -14.45 -17.14 2.43
CA LEU A 34 -13.87 -16.59 1.19
C LEU A 34 -14.49 -15.24 0.83
N SER A 35 -15.80 -15.05 1.02
CA SER A 35 -16.46 -13.76 0.80
C SER A 35 -16.12 -12.71 1.87
N ALA A 36 -15.62 -13.13 3.04
CA ALA A 36 -15.10 -12.23 4.07
C ALA A 36 -13.69 -11.69 3.75
N THR A 37 -12.91 -12.38 2.90
CA THR A 37 -11.52 -11.98 2.59
C THR A 37 -11.35 -10.53 2.11
N PRO A 38 -12.22 -9.96 1.25
CA PRO A 38 -12.07 -8.58 0.79
C PRO A 38 -12.34 -7.54 1.88
N VAL A 39 -13.08 -7.90 2.96
CA VAL A 39 -13.45 -6.98 4.04
C VAL A 39 -12.20 -6.38 4.71
N TYR A 40 -11.20 -7.22 4.96
CA TYR A 40 -9.92 -6.85 5.57
C TYR A 40 -8.75 -6.79 4.56
N LYS A 41 -9.02 -6.85 3.25
CA LYS A 41 -7.99 -7.04 2.20
C LYS A 41 -7.00 -8.16 2.56
N ALA A 42 -7.53 -9.26 3.08
CA ALA A 42 -6.78 -10.40 3.57
C ALA A 42 -6.89 -11.57 2.57
N GLY A 43 -5.95 -12.51 2.63
CA GLY A 43 -6.01 -13.79 1.94
C GLY A 43 -6.51 -14.90 2.87
N ILE A 44 -6.78 -16.09 2.31
CA ILE A 44 -7.22 -17.23 3.11
C ILE A 44 -6.19 -17.64 4.18
N ASP A 45 -4.89 -17.56 3.88
CA ASP A 45 -3.82 -17.86 4.85
C ASP A 45 -3.90 -16.96 6.09
N ASP A 46 -4.27 -15.68 5.93
CA ASP A 46 -4.43 -14.75 7.04
C ASP A 46 -5.55 -15.24 7.99
N PHE A 47 -6.66 -15.74 7.43
CA PHE A 47 -7.77 -16.30 8.23
C PHE A 47 -7.40 -17.63 8.88
N LEU A 48 -6.77 -18.54 8.12
CA LEU A 48 -6.36 -19.85 8.61
C LEU A 48 -5.38 -19.71 9.77
N LEU A 49 -4.34 -18.88 9.66
CA LEU A 49 -3.40 -18.70 10.74
C LEU A 49 -3.96 -17.89 11.91
N THR A 50 -4.89 -16.96 11.67
CA THR A 50 -5.61 -16.29 12.77
C THR A 50 -6.44 -17.31 13.56
N ALA A 51 -7.21 -18.16 12.88
CA ALA A 51 -8.00 -19.19 13.53
C ALA A 51 -7.12 -20.21 14.29
N LEU A 52 -5.99 -20.62 13.71
CA LEU A 52 -5.04 -21.51 14.36
C LEU A 52 -4.47 -20.84 15.62
N GLY A 53 -4.08 -19.57 15.53
CA GLY A 53 -3.62 -18.80 16.67
C GLY A 53 -4.65 -18.75 17.79
N LEU A 54 -5.89 -18.36 17.50
CA LEU A 54 -6.98 -18.31 18.48
C LEU A 54 -7.25 -19.68 19.11
N ALA A 55 -7.27 -20.75 18.32
CA ALA A 55 -7.48 -22.11 18.79
C ALA A 55 -6.34 -22.57 19.73
N LEU A 56 -5.08 -22.32 19.37
CA LEU A 56 -3.91 -22.69 20.17
C LEU A 56 -3.80 -21.86 21.46
N TYR A 57 -4.10 -20.56 21.40
CA TYR A 57 -4.17 -19.71 22.59
C TYR A 57 -5.28 -20.19 23.54
N GLY A 58 -6.48 -20.50 23.00
CA GLY A 58 -7.58 -21.05 23.78
C GLY A 58 -7.24 -22.41 24.41
N TRP A 59 -6.62 -23.30 23.64
CA TRP A 59 -6.20 -24.61 24.11
C TRP A 59 -5.12 -24.51 25.22
N ARG A 60 -4.11 -23.65 25.04
CA ARG A 60 -3.11 -23.36 26.09
C ARG A 60 -3.74 -22.80 27.35
N ARG A 61 -4.65 -21.84 27.18
CA ARG A 61 -5.33 -21.18 28.30
C ARG A 61 -6.07 -22.18 29.16
N ASP A 62 -6.86 -23.04 28.52
CA ASP A 62 -7.67 -24.03 29.22
C ASP A 62 -6.80 -25.15 29.83
N TYR A 63 -5.80 -25.64 29.09
CA TYR A 63 -4.91 -26.72 29.55
C TYR A 63 -4.04 -26.30 30.74
N TYR A 64 -3.41 -25.11 30.67
CA TYR A 64 -2.53 -24.61 31.73
C TYR A 64 -3.29 -23.86 32.83
N GLY A 65 -4.63 -23.74 32.73
CA GLY A 65 -5.46 -23.02 33.69
C GLY A 65 -5.13 -21.53 33.78
N LEU A 66 -4.68 -20.91 32.68
CA LEU A 66 -4.32 -19.50 32.64
C LEU A 66 -5.61 -18.68 32.72
N ARG A 67 -5.87 -18.03 33.87
CA ARG A 67 -7.01 -17.11 34.05
C ARG A 67 -6.49 -15.70 34.31
N GLY A 68 -7.01 -14.71 33.59
CA GLY A 68 -6.62 -13.30 33.69
C GLY A 68 -5.45 -12.89 32.76
N THR A 69 -4.94 -11.67 32.94
CA THR A 69 -3.85 -11.02 32.17
C THR A 69 -2.47 -11.61 32.43
N ILE A 70 -2.33 -12.93 32.37
CA ILE A 70 -1.00 -13.55 32.29
C ILE A 70 -0.62 -13.51 30.81
N SER A 71 0.31 -12.60 30.45
CA SER A 71 0.97 -12.59 29.14
C SER A 71 1.47 -14.00 28.84
N SER A 72 0.93 -14.58 27.78
CA SER A 72 1.25 -15.93 27.37
C SER A 72 2.31 -15.83 26.29
N ALA A 73 3.52 -16.34 26.56
CA ALA A 73 4.60 -16.24 25.58
C ALA A 73 4.13 -16.57 24.15
N PRO A 74 4.54 -15.78 23.12
CA PRO A 74 4.10 -15.93 21.74
C PRO A 74 4.23 -17.38 21.24
N LEU A 75 3.36 -17.73 20.30
CA LEU A 75 3.40 -19.02 19.62
C LEU A 75 4.33 -18.96 18.42
N LEU A 76 5.03 -20.06 18.17
CA LEU A 76 5.82 -20.26 16.95
C LEU A 76 5.18 -21.39 16.14
N VAL A 77 4.81 -21.09 14.91
CA VAL A 77 4.24 -22.03 13.94
C VAL A 77 5.13 -22.00 12.71
N ASP A 78 5.64 -23.14 12.27
CA ASP A 78 6.30 -23.20 10.98
C ASP A 78 5.23 -23.16 9.88
N LEU A 79 5.36 -22.26 8.92
CA LEU A 79 4.49 -22.18 7.76
C LEU A 79 5.20 -22.82 6.57
N GLU A 80 4.52 -23.79 5.96
CA GLU A 80 4.95 -24.38 4.70
C GLU A 80 4.31 -23.62 3.53
N GLY A 81 5.15 -23.16 2.60
CA GLY A 81 4.75 -22.56 1.33
C GLY A 81 5.22 -23.39 0.15
N HIS A 82 4.62 -23.15 -1.02
CA HIS A 82 4.91 -23.94 -2.24
C HIS A 82 6.31 -23.66 -2.85
N GLY A 83 7.05 -22.67 -2.35
CA GLY A 83 8.41 -22.34 -2.81
C GLY A 83 8.47 -21.68 -4.20
N ARG A 84 7.36 -21.10 -4.67
CA ARG A 84 7.23 -20.46 -6.01
C ARG A 84 6.78 -19.00 -5.89
N GLU A 85 7.42 -18.27 -5.01
CA GLU A 85 7.12 -16.87 -4.74
C GLU A 85 7.79 -15.99 -5.82
N SER A 86 7.16 -15.91 -6.99
CA SER A 86 7.67 -15.16 -8.15
C SER A 86 7.88 -13.67 -7.85
N ASP A 87 7.00 -13.11 -7.04
CA ASP A 87 6.95 -11.67 -6.77
C ASP A 87 8.11 -11.23 -5.85
N ALA A 88 8.72 -12.17 -5.12
CA ALA A 88 9.76 -11.89 -4.14
C ALA A 88 11.19 -12.18 -4.60
N SER A 89 11.37 -13.12 -5.54
CA SER A 89 12.70 -13.65 -5.88
C SER A 89 13.27 -13.13 -7.20
N HIS A 90 12.50 -12.34 -7.98
CA HIS A 90 12.80 -11.99 -9.38
C HIS A 90 13.03 -13.21 -10.31
N LEU A 91 12.83 -14.44 -9.81
CA LEU A 91 13.00 -15.68 -10.55
C LEU A 91 11.67 -16.05 -11.20
N ASP A 92 11.68 -16.23 -12.52
CA ASP A 92 10.56 -16.85 -13.23
C ASP A 92 10.60 -18.38 -13.03
N LEU A 93 9.84 -18.84 -12.04
CA LEU A 93 9.67 -20.26 -11.75
C LEU A 93 8.47 -20.87 -12.47
N THR A 94 7.74 -20.13 -13.32
CA THR A 94 6.50 -20.62 -13.94
C THR A 94 6.71 -21.83 -14.85
N ARG A 95 7.94 -21.99 -15.37
CA ARG A 95 8.33 -23.07 -16.28
C ARG A 95 9.06 -24.23 -15.62
N THR A 96 9.24 -24.21 -14.30
CA THR A 96 9.93 -25.29 -13.58
C THR A 96 8.94 -26.41 -13.23
N VAL A 97 9.39 -27.66 -13.30
CA VAL A 97 8.62 -28.83 -12.86
C VAL A 97 9.26 -29.36 -11.58
N GLY A 98 8.45 -29.61 -10.55
CA GLY A 98 8.92 -30.09 -9.25
C GLY A 98 8.25 -29.40 -8.06
N TRP A 99 8.46 -29.99 -6.88
CA TRP A 99 8.01 -29.52 -5.57
C TRP A 99 9.16 -28.79 -4.87
N PHE A 100 9.00 -27.51 -4.55
CA PHE A 100 10.10 -26.64 -4.11
C PHE A 100 10.10 -26.31 -2.61
N THR A 101 9.00 -26.56 -1.89
CA THR A 101 8.74 -26.31 -0.45
C THR A 101 9.67 -25.32 0.27
N SER A 102 9.10 -24.22 0.75
CA SER A 102 9.71 -23.35 1.75
C SER A 102 9.08 -23.58 3.11
N ILE A 103 9.88 -23.69 4.17
CA ILE A 103 9.39 -23.80 5.55
C ILE A 103 10.08 -22.72 6.38
N TYR A 104 9.30 -21.92 7.09
CA TYR A 104 9.82 -20.82 7.91
C TYR A 104 8.93 -20.54 9.13
N PRO A 105 9.52 -20.07 10.24
CA PRO A 105 8.77 -19.78 11.45
C PRO A 105 7.96 -18.50 11.31
N VAL A 106 6.70 -18.56 11.77
CA VAL A 106 5.78 -17.44 11.92
C VAL A 106 5.47 -17.28 13.41
N ARG A 107 5.66 -16.07 13.93
CA ARG A 107 5.37 -15.74 15.33
C ARG A 107 3.93 -15.25 15.44
N ILE A 108 3.07 -16.01 16.13
CA ILE A 108 1.71 -15.59 16.43
C ILE A 108 1.70 -14.98 17.84
N ASP A 109 1.41 -13.68 17.91
CA ASP A 109 1.39 -12.91 19.15
C ASP A 109 0.03 -12.26 19.35
N PHE A 110 -0.79 -12.86 20.23
CA PHE A 110 -2.12 -12.40 20.58
C PHE A 110 -2.23 -11.99 22.06
N ASP A 111 -1.13 -11.60 22.69
CA ASP A 111 -1.12 -11.26 24.12
C ASP A 111 -1.96 -10.01 24.46
N GLU A 112 -2.10 -9.08 23.52
CA GLU A 112 -2.94 -7.88 23.67
C GLU A 112 -4.38 -8.07 23.16
N ILE A 113 -4.72 -9.27 22.66
CA ILE A 113 -6.05 -9.59 22.15
C ILE A 113 -6.92 -10.14 23.27
N ASP A 114 -8.11 -9.58 23.46
CA ASP A 114 -9.13 -10.21 24.31
C ASP A 114 -9.61 -11.50 23.64
N LEU A 115 -9.07 -12.62 24.10
CA LEU A 115 -9.34 -13.93 23.52
C LEU A 115 -10.81 -14.36 23.65
N ASP A 116 -11.49 -13.98 24.74
CA ASP A 116 -12.90 -14.34 24.93
C ASP A 116 -13.79 -13.57 23.98
N GLU A 117 -13.52 -12.27 23.80
CA GLU A 117 -14.21 -11.46 22.80
C GLU A 117 -13.90 -11.95 21.38
N ALA A 118 -12.64 -12.29 21.08
CA ALA A 118 -12.22 -12.76 19.76
C ALA A 118 -12.91 -14.09 19.39
N LEU A 119 -12.97 -15.05 20.30
CA LEU A 119 -13.64 -16.34 20.09
C LEU A 119 -15.17 -16.21 19.95
N GLN A 120 -15.76 -15.12 20.46
CA GLN A 120 -17.18 -14.79 20.26
C GLN A 120 -17.44 -13.98 18.97
N GLY A 121 -16.41 -13.50 18.29
CA GLY A 121 -16.51 -12.74 17.04
C GLY A 121 -16.69 -11.24 17.23
N GLY A 122 -16.35 -10.72 18.42
CA GLY A 122 -16.35 -9.29 18.71
C GLY A 122 -15.16 -8.54 18.07
N ALA A 123 -14.89 -7.33 18.53
CA ALA A 123 -13.89 -6.45 17.92
C ALA A 123 -12.47 -7.07 17.92
N SER A 124 -12.12 -7.79 18.99
CA SER A 124 -10.84 -8.49 19.12
C SER A 124 -10.58 -9.55 18.04
N ALA A 125 -11.62 -10.12 17.40
CA ALA A 125 -11.45 -11.03 16.27
C ALA A 125 -10.84 -10.31 15.06
N GLY A 126 -11.32 -9.09 14.78
CA GLY A 126 -10.77 -8.23 13.73
C GLY A 126 -9.36 -7.73 14.06
N LEU A 127 -9.06 -7.46 15.33
CA LEU A 127 -7.71 -7.07 15.78
C LEU A 127 -6.71 -8.23 15.61
N ALA A 128 -7.09 -9.46 15.97
CA ALA A 128 -6.29 -10.65 15.76
C ALA A 128 -6.00 -10.88 14.26
N LEU A 129 -7.01 -10.70 13.41
CA LEU A 129 -6.86 -10.82 11.95
C LEU A 129 -5.91 -9.75 11.38
N ARG A 130 -6.01 -8.49 11.84
CA ARG A 130 -5.07 -7.42 11.46
C ARG A 130 -3.63 -7.75 11.89
N ALA A 131 -3.45 -8.20 13.13
CA ALA A 131 -2.13 -8.55 13.67
C ALA A 131 -1.50 -9.70 12.87
N MET A 132 -2.26 -10.77 12.60
CA MET A 132 -1.78 -11.91 11.82
C MET A 132 -1.45 -11.51 10.38
N LYS A 133 -2.28 -10.69 9.75
CA LYS A 133 -2.03 -10.17 8.41
C LYS A 133 -0.71 -9.39 8.35
N GLU A 134 -0.48 -8.45 9.27
CA GLU A 134 0.77 -7.69 9.31
C GLU A 134 1.98 -8.56 9.61
N GLU A 135 1.85 -9.56 10.48
CA GLU A 135 2.90 -10.54 10.75
C GLU A 135 3.30 -11.30 9.48
N LEU A 136 2.32 -11.81 8.73
CA LEU A 136 2.58 -12.53 7.48
C LEU A 136 3.20 -11.64 6.41
N ARG A 137 2.81 -10.36 6.34
CA ARG A 137 3.38 -9.39 5.39
C ARG A 137 4.74 -8.81 5.85
N ARG A 138 5.17 -9.04 7.09
CA ARG A 138 6.51 -8.66 7.56
C ARG A 138 7.60 -9.51 6.89
N THR A 139 7.28 -10.75 6.53
CA THR A 139 8.18 -11.64 5.80
C THR A 139 8.00 -11.44 4.30
N SER A 140 8.88 -10.64 3.69
CA SER A 140 8.71 -10.16 2.30
C SER A 140 8.82 -11.23 1.22
N ASP A 141 9.38 -12.40 1.52
CA ASP A 141 9.69 -13.46 0.54
C ASP A 141 9.07 -14.81 0.86
N ARG A 142 8.05 -14.82 1.73
CA ARG A 142 7.43 -16.02 2.31
C ARG A 142 8.45 -17.09 2.72
N GLY A 143 9.54 -16.65 3.37
CA GLY A 143 10.49 -17.52 4.03
C GLY A 143 11.58 -18.12 3.14
N LEU A 144 11.67 -17.76 1.85
CA LEU A 144 12.76 -18.20 0.99
C LEU A 144 14.14 -17.84 1.57
N GLY A 145 14.29 -16.61 2.05
CA GLY A 145 15.50 -16.11 2.69
C GLY A 145 15.78 -16.78 4.03
N TYR A 146 14.75 -17.18 4.77
CA TYR A 146 14.94 -17.89 6.04
C TYR A 146 15.71 -19.20 5.84
N GLY A 147 15.33 -20.02 4.85
CA GLY A 147 16.03 -21.27 4.55
C GLY A 147 17.51 -21.05 4.23
N ILE A 148 17.82 -20.02 3.44
CA ILE A 148 19.20 -19.64 3.08
C ILE A 148 19.98 -19.22 4.34
N LEU A 149 19.40 -18.35 5.17
CA LEU A 149 20.04 -17.85 6.39
C LEU A 149 20.21 -18.94 7.45
N ARG A 150 19.24 -19.83 7.59
CA ARG A 150 19.24 -20.89 8.61
C ARG A 150 20.19 -22.04 8.29
N TRP A 151 20.30 -22.42 7.02
CA TRP A 151 20.95 -23.67 6.60
C TRP A 151 22.18 -23.49 5.71
N LEU A 152 22.28 -22.40 4.94
CA LEU A 152 23.40 -22.18 4.00
C LEU A 152 24.40 -21.12 4.47
N ASN A 153 24.05 -20.31 5.45
CA ASN A 153 24.95 -19.32 6.05
C ASN A 153 25.45 -19.81 7.42
N GLU A 154 26.77 -19.89 7.60
CA GLU A 154 27.37 -20.43 8.84
C GLU A 154 27.15 -19.54 10.07
N GLU A 155 27.16 -18.22 9.90
CA GLU A 155 27.05 -17.26 11.00
C GLU A 155 25.61 -17.21 11.51
N THR A 156 24.68 -16.86 10.62
CA THR A 156 23.25 -16.79 10.95
C THR A 156 22.67 -18.18 11.24
N GLY A 157 23.21 -19.24 10.64
CA GLY A 157 22.80 -20.60 10.91
C GLY A 157 23.04 -21.02 12.37
N ARG A 158 24.17 -20.61 12.97
CA ARG A 158 24.45 -20.86 14.39
C ARG A 158 23.51 -20.08 15.29
N GLU A 159 23.30 -18.80 15.01
CA GLU A 159 22.39 -17.94 15.77
C GLU A 159 20.95 -18.49 15.74
N LEU A 160 20.41 -18.73 14.55
CA LEU A 160 19.05 -19.21 14.37
C LEU A 160 18.84 -20.64 14.91
N SER A 161 19.88 -21.47 14.92
CA SER A 161 19.79 -22.82 15.53
C SER A 161 19.64 -22.80 17.05
N GLY A 162 20.09 -21.73 17.72
CA GLY A 162 19.96 -21.56 19.16
C GLY A 162 18.62 -20.99 19.61
N LEU A 163 17.75 -20.58 18.68
CA LEU A 163 16.43 -20.04 18.97
C LEU A 163 15.40 -21.17 19.18
N PRO A 164 14.28 -20.89 19.87
CA PRO A 164 13.17 -21.83 20.00
C PRO A 164 12.65 -22.32 18.64
N GLN A 165 12.34 -23.61 18.54
CA GLN A 165 11.80 -24.23 17.33
C GLN A 165 10.28 -24.42 17.43
N ALA A 166 9.59 -24.36 16.29
CA ALA A 166 8.16 -24.58 16.23
C ALA A 166 7.83 -26.05 16.51
N GLN A 167 6.83 -26.30 17.35
CA GLN A 167 6.34 -27.66 17.63
C GLN A 167 5.22 -28.07 16.66
N ILE A 168 4.74 -27.12 15.84
CA ILE A 168 3.64 -27.27 14.90
C ILE A 168 4.05 -26.70 13.54
N VAL A 169 3.66 -27.40 12.48
CA VAL A 169 3.75 -26.91 11.09
C VAL A 169 2.35 -26.81 10.49
N PHE A 170 2.11 -25.74 9.73
CA PHE A 170 0.88 -25.49 9.01
C PHE A 170 1.16 -25.40 7.52
N ASN A 171 0.37 -26.10 6.71
CA ASN A 171 0.46 -26.09 5.25
C ASN A 171 -0.95 -25.91 4.66
N TYR A 172 -1.09 -24.94 3.76
CA TYR A 172 -2.30 -24.77 2.96
C TYR A 172 -2.00 -25.10 1.50
N LEU A 173 -2.53 -26.24 1.05
CA LEU A 173 -2.28 -26.80 -0.29
C LEU A 173 -3.09 -26.11 -1.40
N GLY A 174 -3.95 -25.15 -1.04
CA GLY A 174 -4.84 -24.49 -2.00
C GLY A 174 -6.08 -25.32 -2.32
N ARG A 175 -6.55 -25.17 -3.56
CA ARG A 175 -7.72 -25.88 -4.08
C ARG A 175 -7.28 -27.00 -5.01
N PHE A 176 -7.68 -28.23 -4.69
CA PHE A 176 -7.63 -29.32 -5.64
C PHE A 176 -8.90 -29.26 -6.48
N GLU A 177 -8.78 -29.05 -7.78
CA GLU A 177 -9.95 -29.07 -8.68
C GLU A 177 -10.60 -30.45 -8.65
N GLY A 178 -11.75 -30.55 -7.96
CA GLY A 178 -12.67 -31.66 -8.09
C GLY A 178 -13.82 -31.35 -9.05
N SER A 179 -14.45 -32.41 -9.53
CA SER A 179 -15.55 -32.42 -10.48
C SER A 179 -16.83 -31.75 -9.94
N GLY A 180 -16.89 -30.42 -9.93
CA GLY A 180 -18.14 -29.69 -9.75
C GLY A 180 -19.02 -29.75 -11.00
N GLU A 181 -20.33 -29.96 -10.84
CA GLU A 181 -21.35 -30.07 -11.91
C GLU A 181 -21.42 -28.87 -12.89
N GLY A 182 -20.74 -27.76 -12.59
CA GLY A 182 -20.62 -26.59 -13.46
C GLY A 182 -19.58 -26.72 -14.57
N ASN A 183 -18.60 -27.64 -14.46
CA ASN A 183 -17.60 -27.86 -15.49
C ASN A 183 -18.02 -29.02 -16.43
N LYS A 184 -19.25 -28.94 -16.95
CA LYS A 184 -19.76 -29.80 -18.04
C LYS A 184 -19.07 -29.41 -19.35
N LYS A 185 -17.78 -29.76 -19.48
CA LYS A 185 -16.99 -30.00 -20.72
C LYS A 185 -15.50 -29.70 -20.47
N LEU A 186 -14.84 -30.57 -19.72
CA LEU A 186 -13.41 -30.82 -19.93
C LEU A 186 -13.26 -32.30 -20.28
N ASP A 187 -13.14 -32.57 -21.58
CA ASP A 187 -12.67 -33.85 -22.12
C ASP A 187 -11.16 -33.92 -21.84
N GLY A 188 -10.76 -34.60 -20.77
CA GLY A 188 -9.35 -34.66 -20.36
C GLY A 188 -9.10 -35.49 -19.11
N TRP A 189 -7.81 -35.62 -18.76
CA TRP A 189 -7.33 -36.27 -17.53
C TRP A 189 -7.88 -35.56 -16.30
N ARG A 190 -8.25 -36.34 -15.27
CA ARG A 190 -8.80 -35.84 -14.00
C ARG A 190 -8.01 -36.43 -12.83
N LEU A 191 -7.83 -35.65 -11.78
CA LEU A 191 -7.32 -36.15 -10.50
C LEU A 191 -8.36 -37.07 -9.85
N PHE A 192 -7.89 -38.17 -9.28
CA PHE A 192 -8.73 -39.10 -8.52
C PHE A 192 -9.14 -38.46 -7.18
N GLU A 193 -10.34 -38.77 -6.68
CA GLU A 193 -10.98 -38.07 -5.54
C GLU A 193 -10.18 -38.11 -4.22
N THR A 194 -9.29 -39.08 -4.07
CA THR A 194 -8.31 -39.11 -2.97
C THR A 194 -7.05 -38.42 -3.48
N GLY A 195 -6.82 -37.17 -3.05
CA GLY A 195 -5.85 -36.21 -3.61
C GLY A 195 -4.39 -36.68 -3.81
N LEU A 196 -3.41 -35.91 -3.32
CA LEU A 196 -2.00 -36.28 -3.46
C LEU A 196 -1.70 -37.53 -2.63
N VAL A 197 -1.69 -38.70 -3.28
CA VAL A 197 -1.19 -39.95 -2.68
C VAL A 197 0.32 -39.99 -2.89
N GLY A 198 1.08 -39.74 -1.82
CA GLY A 198 2.53 -39.96 -1.81
C GLY A 198 2.86 -41.45 -1.81
N GLY A 199 4.09 -41.80 -2.18
CA GLY A 199 4.62 -43.13 -1.89
C GLY A 199 4.68 -43.37 -0.37
N GLU A 200 4.70 -44.63 0.05
CA GLU A 200 4.96 -44.95 1.46
C GLU A 200 6.31 -44.37 1.88
N ASP A 201 6.28 -43.51 2.89
CA ASP A 201 7.47 -42.92 3.49
C ASP A 201 8.12 -43.92 4.46
N ASP A 202 9.41 -43.74 4.73
CA ASP A 202 10.13 -44.59 5.69
C ASP A 202 9.55 -44.38 7.09
N GLN A 203 8.98 -45.46 7.65
CA GLN A 203 8.35 -45.45 8.96
C GLN A 203 9.33 -45.06 10.08
N ALA A 204 10.64 -45.26 9.86
CA ALA A 204 11.71 -44.88 10.79
C ALA A 204 12.22 -43.44 10.58
N ARG A 205 11.71 -42.70 9.59
CA ARG A 205 12.06 -41.30 9.40
C ARG A 205 11.52 -40.46 10.55
N ARG A 206 12.35 -39.54 11.05
CA ARG A 206 11.96 -38.59 12.09
C ARG A 206 11.01 -37.54 11.53
N ARG A 207 9.99 -37.21 12.31
CA ARG A 207 9.10 -36.07 12.12
C ARG A 207 9.73 -34.83 12.75
N HIS A 208 9.67 -33.71 12.04
CA HIS A 208 10.23 -32.44 12.51
C HIS A 208 9.33 -31.72 13.51
N HIS A 209 8.02 -31.99 13.48
CA HIS A 209 7.01 -31.32 14.30
C HIS A 209 6.18 -32.35 15.05
N LEU A 210 5.64 -31.95 16.22
CA LEU A 210 4.74 -32.80 17.00
C LEU A 210 3.36 -32.86 16.34
N ILE A 211 2.90 -31.70 15.85
CA ILE A 211 1.62 -31.52 15.15
C ILE A 211 1.89 -31.02 13.72
N GLU A 212 1.26 -31.67 12.75
CA GLU A 212 1.26 -31.29 11.34
C GLU A 212 -0.18 -30.98 10.92
N VAL A 213 -0.42 -29.79 10.39
CA VAL A 213 -1.75 -29.36 9.93
C VAL A 213 -1.69 -29.14 8.43
N ASN A 214 -2.38 -29.99 7.67
CA ASN A 214 -2.50 -29.86 6.22
C ASN A 214 -3.93 -29.52 5.86
N ALA A 215 -4.15 -28.33 5.31
CA ALA A 215 -5.46 -27.85 4.89
C ALA A 215 -5.56 -27.78 3.36
N ALA A 216 -6.69 -28.21 2.82
CA ALA A 216 -6.95 -28.20 1.38
C ALA A 216 -8.44 -28.04 1.08
N ILE A 217 -8.77 -27.33 0.01
CA ILE A 217 -10.16 -27.33 -0.50
C ILE A 217 -10.33 -28.59 -1.35
N ASP A 218 -11.22 -29.47 -0.91
CA ASP A 218 -11.53 -30.72 -1.58
C ASP A 218 -12.48 -30.53 -2.78
N GLY A 219 -12.74 -31.62 -3.51
CA GLY A 219 -13.59 -31.59 -4.69
C GLY A 219 -15.07 -31.27 -4.43
N SER A 220 -15.52 -31.35 -3.17
CA SER A 220 -16.86 -30.94 -2.76
C SER A 220 -16.96 -29.43 -2.49
N GLY A 221 -15.83 -28.71 -2.53
CA GLY A 221 -15.75 -27.32 -2.12
C GLY A 221 -15.70 -27.14 -0.60
N SER A 222 -15.44 -28.20 0.17
CA SER A 222 -15.24 -28.13 1.63
C SER A 222 -13.76 -27.96 1.94
N LEU A 223 -13.42 -27.34 3.07
CA LEU A 223 -12.03 -27.29 3.54
C LEU A 223 -11.76 -28.55 4.38
N ALA A 224 -10.99 -29.49 3.84
CA ALA A 224 -10.51 -30.65 4.56
C ALA A 224 -9.20 -30.30 5.28
N ILE A 225 -9.11 -30.67 6.57
CA ILE A 225 -7.97 -30.38 7.42
C ILE A 225 -7.50 -31.68 8.05
N ASN A 226 -6.28 -32.10 7.73
CA ASN A 226 -5.65 -33.29 8.28
C ASN A 226 -4.66 -32.90 9.39
N TRP A 227 -4.89 -33.44 10.58
CA TRP A 227 -4.11 -33.25 11.80
C TRP A 227 -3.25 -34.49 12.05
N GLY A 228 -1.97 -34.42 11.69
CA GLY A 228 -0.97 -35.43 12.03
C GLY A 228 -0.39 -35.16 13.42
N TYR A 229 -0.36 -36.16 14.30
CA TYR A 229 0.13 -36.00 15.67
C TYR A 229 0.76 -37.28 16.22
N HIS A 230 1.58 -37.14 17.27
CA HIS A 230 2.12 -38.29 17.98
C HIS A 230 1.19 -38.68 19.14
N PRO A 231 0.66 -39.92 19.19
CA PRO A 231 -0.38 -40.31 20.14
C PRO A 231 0.07 -40.40 21.60
N GLN A 232 1.38 -40.45 21.86
CA GLN A 232 1.92 -40.30 23.24
C GLN A 232 2.05 -38.82 23.63
N ALA A 233 2.39 -37.93 22.69
CA ALA A 233 2.52 -36.51 23.00
C ALA A 233 1.16 -35.83 23.17
N HIS A 234 0.17 -36.28 22.40
CA HIS A 234 -1.18 -35.74 22.43
C HIS A 234 -2.21 -36.86 22.26
N ALA A 235 -3.16 -36.95 23.19
CA ALA A 235 -4.31 -37.84 23.09
C ALA A 235 -5.21 -37.41 21.92
N GLN A 236 -5.91 -38.39 21.31
CA GLN A 236 -6.84 -38.10 20.21
C GLN A 236 -7.91 -37.09 20.61
N SER A 237 -8.43 -37.15 21.84
CA SER A 237 -9.42 -36.20 22.34
C SER A 237 -8.90 -34.76 22.37
N ALA A 238 -7.60 -34.55 22.61
CA ALA A 238 -7.00 -33.23 22.61
C ALA A 238 -6.91 -32.65 21.18
N LEU A 239 -6.60 -33.48 20.18
CA LEU A 239 -6.61 -33.05 18.77
C LEU A 239 -8.03 -32.79 18.25
N VAL A 240 -9.02 -33.59 18.67
CA VAL A 240 -10.42 -33.34 18.34
C VAL A 240 -10.88 -32.00 18.92
N ASP A 241 -10.52 -31.69 20.17
CA ASP A 241 -10.81 -30.39 20.79
C ASP A 241 -10.15 -29.23 20.04
N LEU A 242 -8.84 -29.35 19.74
CA LEU A 242 -8.11 -28.34 18.96
C LEU A 242 -8.73 -28.11 17.57
N ALA A 243 -9.09 -29.18 16.87
CA ALA A 243 -9.71 -29.10 15.56
C ALA A 243 -11.12 -28.48 15.61
N SER A 244 -11.90 -28.75 16.68
CA SER A 244 -13.19 -28.09 16.91
C SER A 244 -13.00 -26.59 17.10
N ARG A 245 -12.07 -26.18 17.98
CA ARG A 245 -11.75 -24.76 18.23
C ARG A 245 -11.27 -24.05 16.97
N PHE A 246 -10.49 -24.72 16.14
CA PHE A 246 -10.04 -24.17 14.86
C PHE A 246 -11.21 -23.90 13.91
N ASN A 247 -12.11 -24.87 13.74
CA ASN A 247 -13.30 -24.71 12.90
C ASN A 247 -14.25 -23.63 13.43
N GLU A 248 -14.49 -23.62 14.75
CA GLU A 248 -15.29 -22.59 15.42
C GLU A 248 -14.68 -21.19 15.25
N ALA A 249 -13.36 -21.07 15.36
CA ALA A 249 -12.67 -19.80 15.13
C ALA A 249 -12.81 -19.33 13.68
N LEU A 250 -12.74 -20.23 12.68
CA LEU A 250 -12.99 -19.89 11.27
C LEU A 250 -14.43 -19.39 11.05
N GLU A 251 -15.42 -20.08 11.60
CA GLU A 251 -16.82 -19.67 11.55
C GLU A 251 -17.04 -18.30 12.20
N THR A 252 -16.42 -18.09 13.36
CA THR A 252 -16.49 -16.83 14.10
C THR A 252 -15.83 -15.69 13.34
N LEU A 253 -14.66 -15.89 12.73
CA LEU A 253 -13.99 -14.87 11.91
C LEU A 253 -14.82 -14.51 10.67
N ALA A 254 -15.40 -15.50 10.00
CA ALA A 254 -16.30 -15.26 8.87
C ALA A 254 -17.52 -14.43 9.30
N ARG A 255 -18.15 -14.82 10.42
CA ARG A 255 -19.31 -14.10 10.99
C ARG A 255 -18.95 -12.66 11.35
N HIS A 256 -17.84 -12.44 12.05
CA HIS A 256 -17.33 -11.12 12.42
C HIS A 256 -17.23 -10.19 11.20
N CYS A 257 -16.63 -10.68 10.10
CA CYS A 257 -16.44 -9.88 8.90
C CYS A 257 -17.76 -9.47 8.23
N HIS A 258 -18.79 -10.31 8.31
CA HIS A 258 -20.11 -10.05 7.71
C HIS A 258 -21.03 -9.22 8.59
N GLU A 259 -20.98 -9.42 9.91
CA GLU A 259 -21.95 -8.83 10.84
C GLU A 259 -21.43 -7.56 11.52
N ALA A 260 -20.14 -7.53 11.90
CA ALA A 260 -19.59 -6.45 12.73
C ALA A 260 -18.10 -6.17 12.45
N PRO A 261 -17.70 -5.92 11.18
CA PRO A 261 -16.30 -5.65 10.87
C PRO A 261 -15.82 -4.36 11.54
N LEU A 262 -14.52 -4.32 11.89
CA LEU A 262 -13.90 -3.11 12.40
C LEU A 262 -13.99 -1.97 11.38
N ARG A 263 -14.22 -0.76 11.88
CA ARG A 263 -14.07 0.45 11.05
C ARG A 263 -12.62 0.61 10.59
N GLN A 264 -11.67 0.38 11.49
CA GLN A 264 -10.22 0.42 11.28
C GLN A 264 -9.69 -0.95 10.84
N LYS A 265 -10.19 -1.48 9.72
CA LYS A 265 -9.84 -2.83 9.23
C LYS A 265 -8.58 -2.89 8.37
N LEU A 266 -8.14 -1.76 7.84
CA LEU A 266 -6.98 -1.66 6.96
C LEU A 266 -5.68 -1.71 7.78
N THR A 267 -4.62 -2.20 7.15
CA THR A 267 -3.29 -2.26 7.75
C THR A 267 -2.26 -1.56 6.85
N PRO A 268 -1.11 -1.11 7.37
CA PRO A 268 -0.08 -0.45 6.55
C PRO A 268 0.35 -1.26 5.31
N SER A 269 0.32 -2.60 5.37
CA SER A 269 0.66 -3.43 4.21
C SER A 269 -0.35 -3.34 3.06
N ASP A 270 -1.55 -2.78 3.29
CA ASP A 270 -2.49 -2.42 2.21
C ASP A 270 -2.01 -1.24 1.37
N PHE A 271 -1.04 -0.47 1.88
CA PHE A 271 -0.46 0.72 1.27
C PHE A 271 1.06 0.59 1.20
N PRO A 272 1.60 -0.38 0.42
CA PRO A 272 3.02 -0.74 0.49
C PRO A 272 3.98 0.41 0.21
N LEU A 273 3.62 1.34 -0.69
CA LEU A 273 4.41 2.54 -0.96
C LEU A 273 4.40 3.53 0.21
N ALA A 274 3.24 3.75 0.83
CA ALA A 274 3.12 4.65 1.98
C ALA A 274 3.78 4.05 3.23
N LYS A 275 3.67 2.72 3.44
CA LYS A 275 4.40 1.99 4.50
C LYS A 275 5.90 2.19 4.38
N LYS A 276 6.46 2.11 3.15
CA LYS A 276 7.88 2.41 2.90
C LYS A 276 8.28 3.85 3.24
N ALA A 277 7.35 4.80 3.14
CA ALA A 277 7.58 6.20 3.53
C ALA A 277 7.39 6.46 5.02
N GLY A 278 6.82 5.52 5.79
CA GLY A 278 6.65 5.66 7.23
C GLY A 278 5.19 5.68 7.71
N LEU A 279 4.23 5.21 6.90
CA LEU A 279 2.85 4.98 7.36
C LEU A 279 2.84 3.89 8.44
N ASP A 280 2.46 4.27 9.65
CA ASP A 280 2.17 3.37 10.78
C ASP A 280 0.66 3.11 10.92
N GLN A 281 0.30 2.22 11.84
CA GLN A 281 -1.10 1.83 12.04
C GLN A 281 -1.94 2.97 12.64
N ASP A 282 -1.36 3.75 13.55
CA ASP A 282 -2.05 4.86 14.22
C ASP A 282 -2.44 5.95 13.22
N LEU A 283 -1.52 6.35 12.34
CA LEU A 283 -1.82 7.33 11.29
C LEU A 283 -2.82 6.76 10.28
N LEU A 284 -2.70 5.50 9.88
CA LEU A 284 -3.67 4.88 8.98
C LEU A 284 -5.07 4.88 9.60
N ASP A 285 -5.20 4.55 10.88
CA ASP A 285 -6.47 4.49 11.59
C ASP A 285 -7.12 5.88 11.73
N GLN A 286 -6.31 6.93 11.85
CA GLN A 286 -6.77 8.33 11.78
C GLN A 286 -7.28 8.66 10.37
N LEU A 287 -6.49 8.39 9.33
CA LEU A 287 -6.77 8.83 7.96
C LEU A 287 -7.90 8.03 7.30
N ALA A 288 -7.94 6.71 7.51
CA ALA A 288 -9.00 5.85 6.99
C ALA A 288 -10.37 6.12 7.66
N GLY A 289 -10.36 6.85 8.78
CA GLY A 289 -11.57 7.33 9.44
C GLY A 289 -12.22 8.55 8.76
N GLU A 290 -11.48 9.28 7.94
CA GLU A 290 -11.94 10.47 7.22
C GLU A 290 -13.03 10.12 6.19
N PRO A 291 -14.05 10.99 6.01
CA PRO A 291 -14.98 10.84 4.91
C PRO A 291 -14.25 10.92 3.57
N ASP A 292 -14.81 10.26 2.56
CA ASP A 292 -14.30 10.29 1.18
C ASP A 292 -12.89 9.74 0.99
N PHE A 293 -12.36 8.97 1.97
CA PHE A 293 -11.08 8.27 1.89
C PHE A 293 -11.01 7.36 0.65
N GLU A 294 -10.02 7.57 -0.21
CA GLU A 294 -9.73 6.68 -1.34
C GLU A 294 -8.44 5.88 -1.13
N ASP A 295 -7.35 6.58 -0.78
CA ASP A 295 -6.00 6.02 -0.85
C ASP A 295 -4.99 6.81 -0.02
N ILE A 296 -3.82 6.19 0.24
CA ILE A 296 -2.65 6.84 0.83
C ILE A 296 -1.44 6.50 -0.02
N LEU A 297 -0.74 7.53 -0.49
CA LEU A 297 0.49 7.39 -1.25
C LEU A 297 1.61 8.20 -0.62
N PRO A 298 2.88 7.82 -0.80
CA PRO A 298 3.98 8.64 -0.32
C PRO A 298 4.05 9.95 -1.12
N LEU A 299 4.55 11.00 -0.49
CA LEU A 299 4.89 12.25 -1.16
C LEU A 299 6.26 12.11 -1.84
N THR A 300 6.42 12.79 -2.97
CA THR A 300 7.76 13.08 -3.45
C THR A 300 8.47 14.02 -2.46
N PRO A 301 9.82 13.99 -2.37
CA PRO A 301 10.55 14.94 -1.53
C PRO A 301 10.23 16.41 -1.85
N LEU A 302 9.96 16.73 -3.13
CA LEU A 302 9.55 18.06 -3.54
C LEU A 302 8.16 18.41 -2.97
N GLN A 303 7.16 17.54 -3.13
CA GLN A 303 5.82 17.78 -2.58
C GLN A 303 5.83 17.98 -1.07
N GLN A 304 6.62 17.19 -0.34
CA GLN A 304 6.77 17.35 1.10
C GLN A 304 7.38 18.71 1.45
N GLY A 305 8.40 19.16 0.71
CA GLY A 305 9.03 20.47 0.89
C GLY A 305 8.09 21.64 0.61
N LEU A 306 7.37 21.60 -0.52
CA LEU A 306 6.38 22.62 -0.90
C LEU A 306 5.29 22.73 0.17
N ALA A 307 4.73 21.59 0.60
CA ALA A 307 3.67 21.56 1.61
C ALA A 307 4.17 22.07 2.98
N TYR A 308 5.39 21.72 3.36
CA TYR A 308 6.01 22.22 4.59
C TYR A 308 6.20 23.74 4.56
N GLU A 309 6.71 24.28 3.46
CA GLU A 309 6.93 25.73 3.36
C GLU A 309 5.61 26.51 3.39
N SER A 310 4.59 26.07 2.65
CA SER A 310 3.24 26.63 2.76
C SER A 310 2.73 26.59 4.20
N TRP A 311 2.80 25.43 4.86
CA TRP A 311 2.36 25.29 6.25
C TRP A 311 3.14 26.21 7.21
N SER A 312 4.46 26.33 7.04
CA SER A 312 5.35 27.10 7.92
C SER A 312 5.05 28.61 7.97
N GLN A 313 4.32 29.11 6.98
CA GLN A 313 3.88 30.52 6.92
C GLN A 313 2.72 30.84 7.87
N GLY A 314 2.08 29.82 8.46
CA GLY A 314 0.99 29.98 9.42
C GLY A 314 -0.38 30.29 8.80
N GLU A 315 -1.36 30.56 9.67
CA GLU A 315 -2.76 30.86 9.29
C GLU A 315 -2.95 32.31 8.84
N ASP A 316 -2.11 33.24 9.32
CA ASP A 316 -2.14 34.68 8.96
C ASP A 316 -1.46 34.98 7.62
N ARG A 317 -1.17 33.95 6.80
CA ARG A 317 -0.46 34.14 5.53
C ARG A 317 -1.31 34.96 4.57
N VAL A 318 -0.74 36.05 4.06
CA VAL A 318 -1.42 36.95 3.11
C VAL A 318 -1.37 36.41 1.68
N ALA A 319 -0.35 35.59 1.37
CA ALA A 319 -0.11 35.03 0.06
C ALA A 319 0.68 33.72 0.21
N ASP A 320 0.26 32.67 -0.47
CA ASP A 320 1.02 31.41 -0.57
C ASP A 320 1.87 31.45 -1.85
N PRO A 321 3.21 31.30 -1.78
CA PRO A 321 4.08 31.36 -2.95
C PRO A 321 3.83 30.22 -3.95
N TYR A 322 3.10 29.18 -3.53
CA TYR A 322 2.75 28.03 -4.36
C TYR A 322 1.31 28.09 -4.88
N HIS A 323 0.63 29.22 -4.76
CA HIS A 323 -0.62 29.48 -5.45
C HIS A 323 -0.33 29.84 -6.92
N VAL A 324 -0.73 28.97 -7.84
CA VAL A 324 -0.58 29.17 -9.29
C VAL A 324 -1.95 29.47 -9.91
N GLN A 325 -2.00 30.42 -10.83
CA GLN A 325 -3.21 30.80 -11.56
C GLN A 325 -2.93 30.88 -13.06
N ILE A 326 -3.87 30.41 -13.87
CA ILE A 326 -3.96 30.72 -15.30
C ILE A 326 -5.30 31.39 -15.57
N ALA A 327 -5.31 32.41 -16.43
CA ALA A 327 -6.53 33.00 -16.96
C ALA A 327 -6.57 32.78 -18.48
N LEU A 328 -7.69 32.25 -18.95
CA LEU A 328 -7.97 32.00 -20.36
C LEU A 328 -9.14 32.87 -20.79
N GLU A 329 -8.93 33.73 -21.76
CA GLU A 329 -10.00 34.45 -22.44
C GLU A 329 -10.67 33.51 -23.45
N LEU A 330 -11.99 33.39 -23.37
CA LEU A 330 -12.80 32.50 -24.17
C LEU A 330 -13.83 33.33 -24.95
N ASP A 331 -13.63 33.40 -26.26
CA ASP A 331 -14.50 34.08 -27.20
C ASP A 331 -15.49 33.10 -27.86
N GLY A 332 -16.78 33.42 -27.79
CA GLY A 332 -17.88 32.66 -28.35
C GLY A 332 -18.89 32.16 -27.31
N VAL A 333 -19.91 31.46 -27.80
CA VAL A 333 -20.96 30.87 -26.96
C VAL A 333 -20.37 29.69 -26.17
N LEU A 334 -20.35 29.81 -24.85
CA LEU A 334 -19.79 28.80 -23.95
C LEU A 334 -20.88 27.96 -23.28
N ASP A 335 -20.86 26.65 -23.52
CA ASP A 335 -21.64 25.69 -22.72
C ASP A 335 -20.94 25.44 -21.36
N ILE A 336 -21.39 26.14 -20.33
CA ILE A 336 -20.76 26.14 -19.00
C ILE A 336 -20.95 24.80 -18.27
N GLU A 337 -22.10 24.15 -18.41
CA GLU A 337 -22.35 22.86 -17.75
C GLU A 337 -21.52 21.76 -18.40
N ARG A 338 -21.34 21.80 -19.72
CA ARG A 338 -20.43 20.89 -20.42
C ARG A 338 -18.98 21.11 -20.02
N LEU A 339 -18.56 22.36 -19.81
CA LEU A 339 -17.21 22.68 -19.34
C LEU A 339 -17.00 22.22 -17.89
N ARG A 340 -17.99 22.41 -17.01
CA ARG A 340 -17.99 21.89 -15.64
C ARG A 340 -17.84 20.37 -15.62
N ALA A 341 -18.65 19.66 -16.39
CA ALA A 341 -18.59 18.20 -16.48
C ALA A 341 -17.25 17.71 -17.05
N ALA A 342 -16.66 18.44 -18.00
CA ALA A 342 -15.32 18.15 -18.50
C ALA A 342 -14.26 18.33 -17.41
N PHE A 343 -14.32 19.41 -16.63
CA PHE A 343 -13.41 19.66 -15.52
C PHE A 343 -13.51 18.61 -14.43
N GLU A 344 -14.73 18.19 -14.06
CA GLU A 344 -14.97 17.10 -13.10
C GLU A 344 -14.33 15.78 -13.57
N ARG A 345 -14.43 15.48 -14.87
CA ARG A 345 -13.79 14.30 -15.48
C ARG A 345 -12.28 14.39 -15.51
N VAL A 346 -11.70 15.58 -15.64
CA VAL A 346 -10.24 15.78 -15.52
C VAL A 346 -9.78 15.51 -14.09
N VAL A 347 -10.47 16.06 -13.08
CA VAL A 347 -10.14 15.87 -11.66
C VAL A 347 -10.28 14.41 -11.23
N SER A 348 -11.31 13.70 -11.71
CA SER A 348 -11.47 12.26 -11.42
C SER A 348 -10.46 11.38 -12.17
N ARG A 349 -10.04 11.80 -13.36
CA ARG A 349 -9.05 11.07 -14.17
C ARG A 349 -7.63 11.14 -13.60
N HIS A 350 -7.21 12.29 -13.07
CA HIS A 350 -5.85 12.48 -12.55
C HIS A 350 -5.82 12.38 -11.03
N GLN A 351 -5.40 11.23 -10.51
CA GLN A 351 -5.42 10.93 -9.07
C GLN A 351 -4.76 12.03 -8.21
N ILE A 352 -3.67 12.63 -8.69
CA ILE A 352 -2.93 13.69 -7.97
C ILE A 352 -3.78 14.93 -7.65
N LEU A 353 -4.81 15.23 -8.46
CA LEU A 353 -5.69 16.39 -8.23
C LEU A 353 -6.64 16.20 -7.04
N ARG A 354 -6.71 14.99 -6.49
CA ARG A 354 -7.50 14.62 -5.30
C ARG A 354 -6.67 14.52 -4.01
N LEU A 355 -5.40 14.94 -4.08
CA LEU A 355 -4.50 14.97 -2.94
C LEU A 355 -4.94 16.00 -1.90
N THR A 356 -4.89 15.60 -0.64
CA THR A 356 -4.94 16.46 0.54
C THR A 356 -3.83 16.07 1.51
N LEU A 357 -3.43 17.05 2.33
CA LEU A 357 -2.24 17.01 3.16
C LEU A 357 -2.57 17.51 4.58
N PRO A 358 -3.33 16.75 5.39
CA PRO A 358 -3.42 17.02 6.82
C PRO A 358 -2.00 17.08 7.43
N LEU A 359 -1.79 17.90 8.46
CA LEU A 359 -0.45 18.11 9.03
C LEU A 359 0.27 16.80 9.41
N SER A 360 -0.46 15.85 10.00
CA SER A 360 0.07 14.53 10.37
C SER A 360 0.64 13.73 9.18
N THR A 361 0.16 14.00 7.96
CA THR A 361 0.65 13.35 6.73
C THR A 361 1.95 13.97 6.23
N ILE A 362 2.09 15.30 6.31
CA ILE A 362 3.29 16.03 5.85
C ILE A 362 4.52 15.57 6.66
N GLU A 363 4.37 15.43 7.99
CA GLU A 363 5.46 14.97 8.86
C GLU A 363 5.92 13.55 8.53
N ARG A 364 5.00 12.67 8.14
CA ARG A 364 5.30 11.27 7.76
C ARG A 364 5.66 11.11 6.29
N GLY A 365 5.64 12.18 5.49
CA GLY A 365 5.94 12.12 4.06
C GLY A 365 4.92 11.31 3.25
N VAL A 366 3.66 11.29 3.69
CA VAL A 366 2.55 10.63 2.98
C VAL A 366 1.48 11.66 2.61
N GLY A 367 0.61 11.30 1.67
CA GLY A 367 -0.51 12.12 1.21
C GLY A 367 -1.81 11.32 1.20
N LEU A 368 -2.89 11.98 1.58
CA LEU A 368 -4.23 11.41 1.63
C LEU A 368 -4.97 11.75 0.32
N TYR A 369 -5.63 10.77 -0.30
CA TYR A 369 -6.42 10.99 -1.50
C TYR A 369 -7.89 10.86 -1.17
N ARG A 370 -8.69 11.86 -1.59
CA ARG A 370 -10.12 11.92 -1.29
C ARG A 370 -10.99 12.24 -2.49
N SER A 371 -12.16 11.59 -2.54
CA SER A 371 -13.21 11.90 -3.51
C SER A 371 -13.98 13.18 -3.13
N LEU A 372 -13.32 14.33 -3.22
CA LEU A 372 -13.94 15.62 -2.90
C LEU A 372 -14.78 16.18 -4.07
N PRO A 373 -15.87 16.91 -3.78
CA PRO A 373 -16.53 17.73 -4.80
C PRO A 373 -15.58 18.73 -5.44
N ILE A 374 -15.74 18.99 -6.74
CA ILE A 374 -14.97 20.03 -7.43
C ILE A 374 -15.33 21.44 -6.91
N ASP A 375 -14.33 22.32 -6.78
CA ASP A 375 -14.55 23.74 -6.58
C ASP A 375 -14.71 24.43 -7.94
N TRP A 376 -15.98 24.63 -8.31
CA TRP A 376 -16.40 25.22 -9.58
C TRP A 376 -17.33 26.40 -9.33
N ARG A 377 -16.98 27.59 -9.83
CA ARG A 377 -17.76 28.81 -9.61
C ARG A 377 -18.06 29.51 -10.92
N VAL A 378 -19.25 30.09 -11.01
CA VAL A 378 -19.68 30.88 -12.16
C VAL A 378 -20.16 32.22 -11.63
N GLU A 379 -19.56 33.31 -12.12
CA GLU A 379 -19.86 34.66 -11.67
C GLU A 379 -19.89 35.63 -12.85
N THR A 380 -20.55 36.78 -12.67
CA THR A 380 -20.46 37.89 -13.61
C THR A 380 -19.33 38.82 -13.21
N SER A 381 -18.68 39.49 -14.17
CA SER A 381 -17.57 40.40 -13.87
C SER A 381 -18.00 41.54 -12.93
N GLN A 382 -19.26 41.99 -13.03
CA GLN A 382 -19.81 43.12 -12.27
C GLN A 382 -18.96 44.40 -12.39
N GLY A 383 -18.28 44.58 -13.52
CA GLY A 383 -17.38 45.72 -13.75
C GLY A 383 -16.01 45.59 -13.06
N ARG A 384 -15.71 44.49 -12.38
CA ARG A 384 -14.36 44.18 -11.87
C ARG A 384 -13.46 43.83 -13.05
N GLY A 385 -12.27 44.44 -13.09
CA GLY A 385 -11.21 44.06 -14.04
C GLY A 385 -10.57 42.72 -13.66
N LEU A 386 -9.94 42.05 -14.64
CA LEU A 386 -9.28 40.75 -14.45
C LEU A 386 -8.28 40.74 -13.29
N GLU A 387 -7.44 41.78 -13.18
CA GLU A 387 -6.47 41.89 -12.09
C GLU A 387 -7.10 41.92 -10.68
N ALA A 388 -8.29 42.53 -10.55
CA ALA A 388 -9.00 42.54 -9.27
C ALA A 388 -9.51 41.15 -8.93
N ILE A 389 -10.08 40.44 -9.91
CA ILE A 389 -10.59 39.08 -9.76
C ILE A 389 -9.45 38.11 -9.41
N LEU A 390 -8.31 38.19 -10.12
CA LEU A 390 -7.14 37.36 -9.83
C LEU A 390 -6.59 37.60 -8.43
N ARG A 391 -6.55 38.87 -7.97
CA ARG A 391 -6.12 39.21 -6.61
C ARG A 391 -7.07 38.70 -5.54
N GLU A 392 -8.38 38.80 -5.76
CA GLU A 392 -9.41 38.22 -4.88
C GLU A 392 -9.25 36.71 -4.78
N ASP A 393 -9.05 36.04 -5.91
CA ASP A 393 -8.79 34.60 -5.95
C ASP A 393 -7.49 34.25 -5.21
N HIS A 394 -6.40 34.98 -5.46
CA HIS A 394 -5.11 34.71 -4.84
C HIS A 394 -5.15 34.86 -3.31
N ALA A 395 -5.98 35.77 -2.79
CA ALA A 395 -6.19 35.96 -1.36
C ALA A 395 -6.95 34.80 -0.70
N GLU A 396 -7.72 34.03 -1.47
CA GLU A 396 -8.38 32.82 -1.00
C GLU A 396 -7.43 31.62 -1.11
N VAL A 397 -6.57 31.48 -0.10
CA VAL A 397 -5.53 30.44 -0.02
C VAL A 397 -6.14 29.03 0.11
N PHE A 398 -5.49 28.04 -0.50
CA PHE A 398 -5.88 26.64 -0.37
C PHE A 398 -5.61 26.07 1.03
N ASP A 399 -6.61 25.43 1.63
CA ASP A 399 -6.43 24.59 2.81
C ASP A 399 -5.89 23.23 2.37
N LEU A 400 -4.58 23.02 2.56
CA LEU A 400 -3.89 21.77 2.23
C LEU A 400 -4.54 20.55 2.90
N GLY A 401 -5.02 20.67 4.13
CA GLY A 401 -5.58 19.56 4.90
C GLY A 401 -7.01 19.19 4.51
N ARG A 402 -7.78 20.15 3.97
CA ARG A 402 -9.19 19.95 3.61
C ARG A 402 -9.41 19.80 2.11
N GLY A 403 -8.64 20.48 1.27
CA GLY A 403 -8.81 20.48 -0.17
C GLY A 403 -10.20 20.96 -0.63
N PRO A 404 -10.52 20.88 -1.94
CA PRO A 404 -9.63 20.50 -3.04
C PRO A 404 -8.49 21.50 -3.26
N LEU A 405 -7.39 21.07 -3.89
CA LEU A 405 -6.20 21.89 -4.15
C LEU A 405 -6.14 22.46 -5.58
N ILE A 406 -7.28 22.43 -6.27
CA ILE A 406 -7.51 23.00 -7.58
C ILE A 406 -8.96 23.50 -7.65
N ARG A 407 -9.17 24.66 -8.27
CA ARG A 407 -10.50 25.24 -8.50
C ARG A 407 -10.58 25.93 -9.86
N ALA A 408 -11.81 26.07 -10.36
CA ALA A 408 -12.10 26.77 -11.61
C ALA A 408 -13.18 27.83 -11.40
N ARG A 409 -12.95 29.03 -11.96
CA ARG A 409 -13.92 30.13 -11.97
C ARG A 409 -14.19 30.57 -13.40
N VAL A 410 -15.46 30.59 -13.79
CA VAL A 410 -15.92 31.17 -15.06
C VAL A 410 -16.49 32.55 -14.79
N ILE A 411 -15.83 33.57 -15.32
CA ILE A 411 -16.26 34.96 -15.28
C ILE A 411 -17.00 35.27 -16.58
N LYS A 412 -18.28 35.66 -16.49
CA LYS A 412 -19.07 36.14 -17.62
C LYS A 412 -18.89 37.64 -17.75
N HIS A 413 -18.38 38.10 -18.88
CA HIS A 413 -18.34 39.53 -19.23
C HIS A 413 -19.59 39.93 -20.00
N ASP A 414 -19.98 39.11 -20.97
CA ASP A 414 -21.25 39.17 -21.70
C ASP A 414 -21.64 37.78 -22.24
N ASP A 415 -22.54 37.71 -23.23
CA ASP A 415 -23.05 36.45 -23.78
C ASP A 415 -22.00 35.64 -24.57
N VAL A 416 -20.93 36.28 -25.04
CA VAL A 416 -19.90 35.66 -25.89
C VAL A 416 -18.47 35.88 -25.40
N HIS A 417 -18.24 36.71 -24.38
CA HIS A 417 -16.91 36.90 -23.79
C HIS A 417 -16.88 36.37 -22.35
N HIS A 418 -15.98 35.41 -22.13
CA HIS A 418 -15.81 34.76 -20.83
C HIS A 418 -14.33 34.72 -20.45
N THR A 419 -14.04 34.65 -19.16
CA THR A 419 -12.71 34.27 -18.67
C THR A 419 -12.82 33.00 -17.82
N LEU A 420 -12.04 31.98 -18.16
CA LEU A 420 -11.84 30.81 -17.31
C LEU A 420 -10.55 31.00 -16.52
N ILE A 421 -10.67 31.06 -15.19
CA ILE A 421 -9.54 31.08 -14.27
C ILE A 421 -9.41 29.69 -13.68
N ILE A 422 -8.24 29.07 -13.80
CA ILE A 422 -7.90 27.83 -13.11
C ILE A 422 -6.80 28.15 -12.12
N SER A 423 -7.07 27.87 -10.85
CA SER A 423 -6.16 28.11 -9.74
C SER A 423 -5.83 26.79 -9.06
N ASN A 424 -4.57 26.58 -8.68
CA ASN A 424 -4.13 25.37 -8.00
C ASN A 424 -3.01 25.65 -7.00
N HIS A 425 -2.83 24.73 -6.07
CA HIS A 425 -1.59 24.65 -5.29
C HIS A 425 -0.52 23.91 -6.11
N HIS A 426 0.73 24.38 -6.09
CA HIS A 426 1.82 23.82 -6.89
C HIS A 426 2.17 22.36 -6.51
N VAL A 427 1.72 21.91 -5.33
CA VAL A 427 1.92 20.53 -4.86
C VAL A 427 1.21 19.48 -5.71
N VAL A 428 0.12 19.84 -6.40
CA VAL A 428 -0.65 18.92 -7.25
C VAL A 428 -0.39 19.09 -8.75
N LEU A 429 0.22 20.20 -9.16
CA LEU A 429 0.33 20.55 -10.56
C LEU A 429 1.51 21.51 -10.80
N ASP A 430 2.29 21.23 -11.84
CA ASP A 430 3.37 22.09 -12.31
C ASP A 430 3.09 22.71 -13.69
N GLY A 431 3.97 23.59 -14.15
CA GLY A 431 3.82 24.27 -15.44
C GLY A 431 3.84 23.32 -16.64
N TRP A 432 4.46 22.15 -16.55
CA TRP A 432 4.50 21.17 -17.65
C TRP A 432 3.24 20.32 -17.72
N SER A 433 2.58 20.14 -16.56
CA SER A 433 1.32 19.44 -16.42
C SER A 433 0.14 20.28 -16.93
N MET A 434 0.26 21.61 -16.95
CA MET A 434 -0.83 22.49 -17.41
C MET A 434 -1.26 22.26 -18.86
N PRO A 435 -0.35 22.17 -19.85
CA PRO A 435 -0.73 21.79 -21.21
C PRO A 435 -1.46 20.44 -21.30
N VAL A 436 -1.09 19.46 -20.47
CA VAL A 436 -1.77 18.16 -20.41
C VAL A 436 -3.19 18.31 -19.88
N LEU A 437 -3.35 19.04 -18.76
CA LEU A 437 -4.65 19.33 -18.17
C LEU A 437 -5.58 20.06 -19.16
N MET A 438 -5.06 21.04 -19.89
CA MET A 438 -5.81 21.79 -20.90
C MET A 438 -6.18 20.95 -22.11
N SER A 439 -5.28 20.08 -22.56
CA SER A 439 -5.55 19.13 -23.64
C SER A 439 -6.70 18.20 -23.27
N ASP A 440 -6.65 17.60 -22.07
CA ASP A 440 -7.71 16.72 -21.57
C ASP A 440 -9.03 17.47 -21.39
N LEU A 441 -9.01 18.67 -20.80
CA LEU A 441 -10.19 19.51 -20.61
C LEU A 441 -10.86 19.83 -21.96
N THR A 442 -10.07 20.23 -22.96
CA THR A 442 -10.58 20.59 -24.29
C THR A 442 -11.16 19.38 -25.03
N ALA A 443 -10.48 18.24 -24.98
CA ALA A 443 -10.94 17.00 -25.59
C ALA A 443 -12.25 16.51 -24.94
N LEU A 444 -12.31 16.50 -23.61
CA LEU A 444 -13.53 16.14 -22.88
C LEU A 444 -14.66 17.12 -23.14
N TYR A 445 -14.36 18.42 -23.23
CA TYR A 445 -15.32 19.43 -23.63
C TYR A 445 -15.86 19.18 -25.05
N ARG A 446 -15.04 18.71 -26.01
CA ARG A 446 -15.53 18.31 -27.35
C ARG A 446 -16.31 17.00 -27.37
N GLY A 447 -16.30 16.24 -26.28
CA GLY A 447 -16.93 14.92 -26.18
C GLY A 447 -16.02 13.79 -26.68
N ASP A 448 -14.72 14.06 -26.85
CA ASP A 448 -13.73 13.07 -27.26
C ASP A 448 -13.47 12.08 -26.11
N SER A 449 -13.10 10.85 -26.47
CA SER A 449 -12.57 9.87 -25.52
C SER A 449 -11.08 10.06 -25.31
N LEU A 450 -10.60 9.95 -24.08
CA LEU A 450 -9.18 10.04 -23.74
C LEU A 450 -8.55 8.65 -23.68
N GLY A 451 -7.25 8.56 -23.95
CA GLY A 451 -6.47 7.32 -23.82
C GLY A 451 -6.26 6.88 -22.36
N ALA A 452 -5.40 5.89 -22.13
CA ALA A 452 -4.98 5.54 -20.77
C ALA A 452 -4.11 6.65 -20.15
N VAL A 453 -4.18 6.81 -18.82
CA VAL A 453 -3.30 7.68 -18.04
C VAL A 453 -2.14 6.85 -17.52
N ILE A 454 -0.96 7.45 -17.38
CA ILE A 454 0.12 6.87 -16.59
C ILE A 454 -0.18 7.21 -15.13
N GLU A 455 -0.43 6.19 -14.31
CA GLU A 455 -0.85 6.38 -12.93
C GLU A 455 0.25 7.03 -12.09
N TRP A 456 -0.11 8.00 -11.24
CA TRP A 456 0.83 8.68 -10.34
C TRP A 456 1.55 7.69 -9.43
N ARG A 457 0.86 6.62 -9.03
CA ARG A 457 1.41 5.50 -8.26
C ARG A 457 2.61 4.83 -8.92
N ASP A 458 2.65 4.74 -10.26
CA ASP A 458 3.75 4.09 -10.98
C ASP A 458 5.02 4.94 -10.91
N HIS A 459 4.87 6.26 -11.02
CA HIS A 459 5.97 7.20 -10.81
C HIS A 459 6.53 7.10 -9.38
N LEU A 460 5.65 7.03 -8.37
CA LEU A 460 6.06 6.85 -6.99
C LEU A 460 6.74 5.50 -6.76
N ALA A 461 6.24 4.42 -7.35
CA ALA A 461 6.88 3.10 -7.28
C ALA A 461 8.30 3.13 -7.88
N TRP A 462 8.48 3.79 -9.03
CA TRP A 462 9.80 4.01 -9.62
C TRP A 462 10.70 4.86 -8.72
N LEU A 463 10.20 5.95 -8.15
CA LEU A 463 10.97 6.86 -7.30
C LEU A 463 11.44 6.16 -6.01
N PHE A 464 10.55 5.43 -5.34
CA PHE A 464 10.84 4.69 -4.11
C PHE A 464 11.60 3.37 -4.34
N SER A 465 11.86 3.00 -5.60
CA SER A 465 12.82 1.94 -5.95
C SER A 465 14.27 2.44 -6.01
N ARG A 466 14.51 3.76 -5.96
CA ARG A 466 15.85 4.35 -6.04
C ARG A 466 16.55 4.36 -4.68
N GLU A 467 17.88 4.20 -4.71
CA GLU A 467 18.70 4.30 -3.50
C GLU A 467 18.88 5.77 -3.08
N ARG A 468 18.15 6.20 -2.05
CA ARG A 468 18.21 7.57 -1.53
C ARG A 468 19.63 7.99 -1.13
N GLU A 469 20.39 7.10 -0.50
CA GLU A 469 21.74 7.42 -0.01
C GLU A 469 22.71 7.67 -1.16
N GLN A 470 22.56 6.98 -2.29
CA GLN A 470 23.36 7.22 -3.48
C GLN A 470 23.14 8.65 -4.01
N SER A 471 21.88 9.09 -4.11
CA SER A 471 21.54 10.46 -4.52
C SER A 471 22.07 11.50 -3.54
N LEU A 472 21.99 11.24 -2.23
CA LEU A 472 22.53 12.15 -1.21
C LEU A 472 24.06 12.23 -1.27
N SER A 473 24.75 11.10 -1.45
CA SER A 473 26.21 11.07 -1.59
C SER A 473 26.65 11.90 -2.79
N TYR A 474 26.00 11.72 -3.94
CA TYR A 474 26.29 12.52 -5.14
C TYR A 474 26.24 14.02 -4.86
N TRP A 475 25.17 14.50 -4.21
CA TRP A 475 25.04 15.94 -3.93
C TRP A 475 26.02 16.44 -2.87
N ARG A 476 26.33 15.64 -1.83
CA ARG A 476 27.37 15.98 -0.85
C ARG A 476 28.73 16.14 -1.52
N ASP A 477 29.07 15.21 -2.41
CA ASP A 477 30.34 15.23 -3.14
C ASP A 477 30.37 16.39 -4.14
N HIS A 478 29.28 16.64 -4.87
CA HIS A 478 29.17 17.73 -5.84
C HIS A 478 29.34 19.11 -5.19
N PHE A 479 28.75 19.32 -4.00
CA PHE A 479 28.88 20.56 -3.25
C PHE A 479 30.08 20.58 -2.29
N SER A 480 30.96 19.58 -2.35
CA SER A 480 32.16 19.56 -1.50
C SER A 480 33.07 20.76 -1.81
N GLY A 481 33.51 21.46 -0.77
CA GLY A 481 34.32 22.68 -0.90
C GLY A 481 33.53 23.98 -1.15
N PHE A 482 32.19 23.93 -1.21
CA PHE A 482 31.37 25.14 -1.29
C PHE A 482 31.14 25.74 0.10
N GLU A 483 31.94 26.74 0.49
CA GLU A 483 31.88 27.31 1.84
C GLU A 483 30.85 28.44 2.02
N ARG A 484 30.46 29.14 0.94
CA ARG A 484 29.56 30.30 0.98
C ARG A 484 28.77 30.46 -0.29
N SER A 485 27.50 30.86 -0.15
CA SER A 485 26.67 31.28 -1.29
C SER A 485 27.21 32.56 -1.93
N ALA A 486 27.09 32.66 -3.26
CA ALA A 486 27.44 33.86 -4.00
C ALA A 486 26.48 34.99 -3.63
N ALA A 487 26.97 36.00 -2.91
CA ALA A 487 26.18 37.17 -2.55
C ALA A 487 26.23 38.18 -3.70
N LEU A 488 25.10 38.37 -4.38
CA LEU A 488 24.93 39.51 -5.27
C LEU A 488 24.80 40.79 -4.42
N PRO A 489 25.36 41.94 -4.86
CA PRO A 489 25.27 43.22 -4.15
C PRO A 489 23.88 43.84 -4.29
N LEU A 490 22.84 43.07 -4.04
CA LEU A 490 21.44 43.46 -4.08
C LEU A 490 20.92 43.66 -2.67
N ALA A 491 20.04 44.64 -2.50
CA ALA A 491 19.34 44.83 -1.24
C ALA A 491 18.48 43.60 -0.94
N LYS A 492 18.58 43.06 0.28
CA LYS A 492 17.66 42.01 0.71
C LYS A 492 16.26 42.61 0.89
N PRO A 493 15.21 42.00 0.32
CA PRO A 493 13.85 42.47 0.56
C PRO A 493 13.51 42.35 2.05
N GLN A 494 12.79 43.32 2.59
CA GLN A 494 12.29 43.27 3.97
C GLN A 494 11.17 42.22 4.13
N ILE A 495 10.43 41.94 3.04
CA ILE A 495 9.38 40.92 2.97
C ILE A 495 9.60 40.14 1.65
N PRO A 496 9.84 38.81 1.68
CA PRO A 496 10.26 38.02 0.51
C PRO A 496 9.35 38.05 -0.72
N THR A 497 8.10 38.48 -0.58
CA THR A 497 7.06 38.41 -1.63
C THR A 497 6.46 39.76 -2.00
N VAL A 498 6.90 40.86 -1.37
CA VAL A 498 6.38 42.21 -1.62
C VAL A 498 7.35 42.99 -2.50
N GLY A 499 6.83 43.59 -3.57
CA GLY A 499 7.61 44.43 -4.48
C GLY A 499 8.32 43.67 -5.62
N MET A 500 7.82 42.50 -5.99
CA MET A 500 8.28 41.81 -7.20
C MET A 500 7.93 42.62 -8.46
N GLY A 501 8.90 42.76 -9.36
CA GLY A 501 8.74 43.38 -10.67
C GLY A 501 9.29 42.46 -11.74
N GLU A 502 8.66 42.47 -12.91
CA GLU A 502 9.08 41.66 -14.06
C GLU A 502 9.66 42.56 -15.16
N TYR A 503 10.76 42.12 -15.77
CA TYR A 503 11.34 42.75 -16.95
C TYR A 503 11.54 41.70 -18.04
N ILE A 504 10.70 41.79 -19.07
CA ILE A 504 10.69 40.83 -20.17
C ILE A 504 11.60 41.34 -21.29
N VAL A 505 12.55 40.50 -21.70
CA VAL A 505 13.43 40.75 -22.85
C VAL A 505 13.21 39.67 -23.89
N THR A 506 12.91 40.08 -25.11
CA THR A 506 12.79 39.18 -26.27
C THR A 506 14.05 39.26 -27.11
N LEU A 507 14.69 38.11 -27.36
CA LEU A 507 15.85 38.05 -28.24
C LEU A 507 15.43 38.16 -29.71
N PRO A 508 16.17 38.90 -30.56
CA PRO A 508 15.93 38.94 -31.99
C PRO A 508 16.00 37.54 -32.63
N GLU A 509 15.16 37.30 -33.63
CA GLU A 509 15.04 35.98 -34.30
C GLU A 509 16.38 35.45 -34.81
N ASP A 510 17.21 36.31 -35.42
CA ASP A 510 18.54 35.93 -35.92
C ASP A 510 19.47 35.48 -34.80
N LEU A 511 19.42 36.16 -33.64
CA LEU A 511 20.21 35.78 -32.47
C LEU A 511 19.73 34.44 -31.92
N THR A 512 18.42 34.27 -31.74
CA THR A 512 17.82 33.01 -31.28
C THR A 512 18.24 31.85 -32.18
N ARG A 513 18.12 32.00 -33.50
CA ARG A 513 18.53 30.98 -34.49
C ARG A 513 20.01 30.64 -34.40
N ASN A 514 20.87 31.64 -34.22
CA ASN A 514 22.31 31.44 -34.07
C ASN A 514 22.66 30.70 -32.77
N VAL A 515 21.96 30.99 -31.67
CA VAL A 515 22.13 30.30 -30.38
C VAL A 515 21.65 28.84 -30.48
N GLU A 516 20.52 28.59 -31.14
CA GLU A 516 20.03 27.23 -31.41
C GLU A 516 21.02 26.43 -32.28
N ALA A 517 21.56 27.04 -33.33
CA ALA A 517 22.57 26.41 -34.18
C ALA A 517 23.85 26.11 -33.40
N PHE A 518 24.29 27.03 -32.53
CA PHE A 518 25.43 26.83 -31.63
C PHE A 518 25.19 25.66 -30.66
N ALA A 519 24.03 25.61 -30.01
CA ALA A 519 23.67 24.53 -29.09
C ALA A 519 23.71 23.17 -29.82
N ARG A 520 23.06 23.08 -30.98
CA ARG A 520 23.04 21.87 -31.80
C ARG A 520 24.43 21.44 -32.27
N HIS A 521 25.24 22.39 -32.75
CA HIS A 521 26.60 22.09 -33.24
C HIS A 521 27.50 21.51 -32.14
N ASN A 522 27.29 21.92 -30.88
CA ASN A 522 28.09 21.50 -29.74
C ASN A 522 27.46 20.36 -28.91
N GLY A 523 26.31 19.81 -29.35
CA GLY A 523 25.62 18.76 -28.60
C GLY A 523 25.07 19.24 -27.24
N LEU A 524 24.74 20.52 -27.12
CA LEU A 524 24.20 21.14 -25.90
C LEU A 524 22.69 21.38 -26.03
N THR A 525 22.00 21.47 -24.89
CA THR A 525 20.65 22.00 -24.85
C THR A 525 20.67 23.53 -24.85
N LEU A 526 19.57 24.16 -25.28
CA LEU A 526 19.44 25.61 -25.22
C LEU A 526 19.51 26.12 -23.76
N SER A 527 18.93 25.38 -22.79
CA SER A 527 19.01 25.73 -21.35
C SER A 527 20.47 25.76 -20.87
N THR A 528 21.28 24.76 -21.24
CA THR A 528 22.71 24.73 -20.87
C THR A 528 23.48 25.94 -21.42
N VAL A 529 23.17 26.37 -22.65
CA VAL A 529 23.81 27.57 -23.23
C VAL A 529 23.41 28.84 -22.48
N PHE A 530 22.12 28.98 -22.11
CA PHE A 530 21.63 30.10 -21.32
C PHE A 530 22.19 30.12 -19.89
N GLU A 531 22.22 28.97 -19.21
CA GLU A 531 22.84 28.81 -17.88
C GLU A 531 24.32 29.19 -17.93
N GLY A 532 25.05 28.76 -18.97
CA GLY A 532 26.43 29.17 -19.21
C GLY A 532 26.59 30.67 -19.38
N ALA A 533 25.75 31.29 -20.22
CA ALA A 533 25.76 32.74 -20.42
C ALA A 533 25.42 33.51 -19.12
N PHE A 534 24.47 32.99 -18.34
CA PHE A 534 24.09 33.57 -17.06
C PHE A 534 25.21 33.46 -16.01
N MET A 535 25.89 32.31 -15.92
CA MET A 535 27.07 32.15 -15.06
C MET A 535 28.20 33.12 -15.44
N LEU A 536 28.43 33.34 -16.74
CA LEU A 536 29.40 34.33 -17.21
C LEU A 536 29.01 35.76 -16.86
N LEU A 537 27.71 36.07 -16.81
CA LEU A 537 27.20 37.36 -16.35
C LEU A 537 27.43 37.55 -14.85
N LEU A 538 27.11 36.54 -14.04
CA LEU A 538 27.29 36.59 -12.57
C LEU A 538 28.77 36.63 -12.16
N ALA A 539 29.67 36.12 -12.99
CA ALA A 539 31.12 36.14 -12.74
C ALA A 539 31.78 37.49 -13.03
N ARG A 540 31.07 38.43 -13.67
CA ARG A 540 31.52 39.82 -13.89
C ARG A 540 31.10 40.70 -12.73
#